data_AF-A0A2V4NAE7-F1
#
_entry.id   AF-A0A2V4NAE7-F1
#
_cell.length_a   1.000
_cell.length_b   1.000
_cell.length_c   1.000
_cell.angle_alpha   90.00
_cell.angle_beta   90.00
_cell.angle_gamma   90.00
#
_symmetry.space_group_name_H-M   'P 1'
#
loop_
_entity.id
_entity.type
_entity.pdbx_description
1 polymer ?
#
loop_
_entity_poly.entity_id
_entity_poly.type
_entity_poly.pdbx_seq_one_letter_code
_entity_poly.pdbx_strand_id
1 'polypeptide(L)'
;MWCANGSPGAAIVGPVLAAARQRVTQIWEGEPVGETLTEHENQLDGQDQKQGPDAGGALYRRVAADLREAITTGAYGEAGRLPAEGALAERYGVSRGTVRQALAVLRADGLVTSRRGTRRVVLGNARVQSFSELLSFTHWARSMGEEPGGQLESLIRRPADAAEREQLRLDPGAEVYVTLRLRTLSGTPVMVERTIYPPHVGVLVAKLPPDVVSHTEHLREHGILFTDADHTIDVVAANGEDAKLLGCRRGAPLLRERRRTTDPTGRPVEWSQDRYLPGMVAFSVHNSLATSALSRHARESD
;
A
#
# COMPACT_ATOMS: atom_id res chain seq x y z
N MET A 1 -49.13 29.38 20.86
CA MET A 1 -48.83 30.14 19.62
C MET A 1 -47.50 29.60 19.09
N TRP A 2 -47.42 28.59 18.19
CA TRP A 2 -47.82 28.58 16.76
C TRP A 2 -47.32 29.85 16.04
N CYS A 3 -46.62 29.87 14.90
CA CYS A 3 -46.18 28.91 13.87
C CYS A 3 -45.09 29.65 13.04
N ALA A 4 -44.01 29.02 12.57
CA ALA A 4 -43.80 28.40 11.24
C ALA A 4 -43.40 29.33 10.06
N ASN A 5 -42.38 28.83 9.33
CA ASN A 5 -42.11 28.88 7.89
C ASN A 5 -41.54 30.11 7.18
N GLY A 6 -40.50 29.82 6.37
CA GLY A 6 -40.16 30.61 5.19
C GLY A 6 -38.77 30.34 4.60
N SER A 7 -38.53 29.17 3.98
CA SER A 7 -37.54 29.07 2.90
C SER A 7 -38.02 29.87 1.67
N PRO A 8 -37.10 30.40 0.85
CA PRO A 8 -37.05 29.88 -0.53
C PRO A 8 -35.65 29.83 -1.17
N GLY A 9 -35.51 28.92 -2.14
CA GLY A 9 -34.67 29.02 -3.36
C GLY A 9 -33.15 28.97 -3.20
N ALA A 10 -32.46 27.87 -3.51
CA ALA A 10 -32.17 27.33 -4.84
C ALA A 10 -31.17 28.15 -5.68
N ALA A 11 -30.08 27.45 -6.05
CA ALA A 11 -29.24 27.61 -7.25
C ALA A 11 -28.29 28.82 -7.34
N ILE A 12 -27.00 28.60 -7.01
CA ILE A 12 -25.87 28.97 -7.88
C ILE A 12 -24.78 27.90 -7.73
N VAL A 13 -24.80 26.89 -8.60
CA VAL A 13 -23.68 25.96 -8.81
C VAL A 13 -23.32 25.99 -10.29
N GLY A 14 -22.08 26.36 -10.58
CA GLY A 14 -21.45 26.27 -11.90
C GLY A 14 -20.49 27.44 -12.18
N PRO A 15 -19.51 27.31 -13.09
CA PRO A 15 -18.69 26.13 -13.42
C PRO A 15 -17.19 26.51 -13.54
N VAL A 16 -16.27 25.81 -12.84
CA VAL A 16 -14.81 26.05 -13.00
C VAL A 16 -14.02 24.77 -13.35
N LEU A 17 -14.70 23.66 -13.66
CA LEU A 17 -14.10 22.36 -13.98
C LEU A 17 -14.16 21.98 -15.48
N ALA A 18 -14.10 22.97 -16.37
CA ALA A 18 -14.29 22.75 -17.82
C ALA A 18 -13.12 23.15 -18.75
N ALA A 19 -11.97 23.64 -18.24
CA ALA A 19 -10.92 24.20 -19.10
C ALA A 19 -9.62 23.37 -19.24
N ALA A 20 -9.54 22.14 -18.71
CA ALA A 20 -8.35 21.28 -18.84
C ALA A 20 -8.63 19.90 -19.48
N ARG A 21 -9.77 19.76 -20.19
CA ARG A 21 -10.23 18.49 -20.77
C ARG A 21 -10.09 18.37 -22.30
N GLN A 22 -9.47 19.34 -22.96
CA GLN A 22 -9.28 19.29 -24.41
C GLN A 22 -7.79 19.27 -24.75
N ARG A 23 -7.17 18.08 -24.71
CA ARG A 23 -5.96 17.70 -25.49
C ARG A 23 -5.41 16.30 -25.15
N VAL A 24 -6.25 15.30 -24.89
CA VAL A 24 -5.80 13.89 -24.91
C VAL A 24 -6.97 13.03 -25.41
N THR A 25 -7.24 13.08 -26.70
CA THR A 25 -8.25 12.20 -27.33
C THR A 25 -7.84 11.98 -28.76
N GLN A 26 -6.92 11.05 -28.99
CA GLN A 26 -6.81 10.36 -30.27
C GLN A 26 -5.89 9.15 -30.12
N ILE A 27 -6.34 8.02 -30.71
CA ILE A 27 -5.65 6.74 -30.91
C ILE A 27 -5.86 5.71 -29.80
N TRP A 28 -6.95 4.92 -29.90
CA TRP A 28 -7.01 3.51 -29.48
C TRP A 28 -8.20 2.85 -30.18
N GLU A 29 -7.95 2.05 -31.22
CA GLU A 29 -8.87 1.07 -31.78
C GLU A 29 -8.07 -0.19 -32.12
N GLY A 30 -8.48 -1.34 -31.58
CA GLY A 30 -7.89 -2.65 -31.84
C GLY A 30 -8.82 -3.76 -31.33
N GLU A 31 -9.38 -4.53 -32.27
CA GLU A 31 -10.38 -5.59 -32.07
C GLU A 31 -9.79 -6.91 -31.51
N PRO A 32 -10.64 -7.81 -30.94
CA PRO A 32 -10.20 -9.00 -30.23
C PRO A 32 -9.91 -10.21 -31.15
N VAL A 33 -8.94 -11.02 -30.77
CA VAL A 33 -8.64 -12.32 -31.38
C VAL A 33 -9.44 -13.41 -30.66
N GLY A 34 -10.27 -14.14 -31.41
CA GLY A 34 -11.01 -15.31 -30.92
C GLY A 34 -10.14 -16.57 -30.89
N GLU A 35 -10.14 -17.25 -29.75
CA GLU A 35 -9.61 -18.61 -29.60
C GLU A 35 -10.75 -19.64 -29.71
N THR A 36 -10.48 -20.71 -30.45
CA THR A 36 -11.23 -21.97 -30.40
C THR A 36 -10.21 -23.10 -30.31
N LEU A 37 -10.68 -24.26 -29.80
CA LEU A 37 -10.03 -25.60 -29.68
C LEU A 37 -9.60 -25.93 -28.24
N THR A 38 -9.89 -27.08 -27.62
CA THR A 38 -10.81 -28.21 -27.85
C THR A 38 -10.71 -29.04 -26.56
N GLU A 39 -11.83 -29.60 -26.10
CA GLU A 39 -11.88 -30.56 -25.01
C GLU A 39 -11.13 -31.85 -25.38
N HIS A 40 -10.32 -32.37 -24.46
CA HIS A 40 -9.94 -33.77 -24.45
C HIS A 40 -10.04 -34.29 -23.01
N GLU A 41 -11.12 -35.03 -22.76
CA GLU A 41 -11.24 -35.98 -21.67
C GLU A 41 -10.09 -36.99 -21.74
N ASN A 42 -9.45 -37.26 -20.62
CA ASN A 42 -8.82 -38.56 -20.43
C ASN A 42 -8.94 -39.00 -18.98
N GLN A 43 -9.77 -40.01 -18.81
CA GLN A 43 -10.01 -40.77 -17.60
C GLN A 43 -9.05 -41.96 -17.58
N LEU A 44 -8.25 -42.09 -16.53
CA LEU A 44 -7.61 -43.36 -16.16
C LEU A 44 -7.55 -43.53 -14.64
N ASP A 45 -7.68 -44.82 -14.30
CA ASP A 45 -7.98 -45.44 -13.01
C ASP A 45 -7.07 -45.09 -11.83
N GLY A 46 -7.66 -45.32 -10.65
CA GLY A 46 -7.07 -45.05 -9.35
C GLY A 46 -5.87 -45.92 -8.99
N GLN A 47 -5.02 -45.33 -8.14
CA GLN A 47 -4.23 -46.04 -7.15
C GLN A 47 -4.10 -45.16 -5.90
N ASP A 48 -4.28 -45.81 -4.75
CA ASP A 48 -3.91 -45.43 -3.39
C ASP A 48 -2.93 -44.24 -3.28
N GLN A 49 -3.41 -43.12 -2.73
CA GLN A 49 -2.52 -42.07 -2.21
C GLN A 49 -2.75 -41.82 -0.72
N LYS A 50 -1.77 -42.33 0.02
CA LYS A 50 -1.48 -42.15 1.44
C LYS A 50 -1.60 -40.69 1.86
N GLN A 51 -2.27 -40.45 2.99
CA GLN A 51 -2.32 -39.18 3.71
C GLN A 51 -0.89 -38.69 4.02
N GLY A 52 -0.50 -37.57 3.40
CA GLY A 52 0.81 -36.92 3.55
C GLY A 52 0.84 -35.77 4.58
N PRO A 53 2.04 -35.27 4.94
CA PRO A 53 2.30 -34.43 6.11
C PRO A 53 1.96 -32.92 5.98
N ASP A 54 1.09 -32.51 5.04
CA ASP A 54 0.82 -31.09 4.73
C ASP A 54 -0.54 -30.55 5.26
N ALA A 55 -1.33 -31.39 5.93
CA ALA A 55 -2.62 -30.96 6.50
C ALA A 55 -2.45 -29.84 7.55
N GLY A 56 -1.39 -29.92 8.36
CA GLY A 56 -1.08 -28.91 9.38
C GLY A 56 -0.68 -27.56 8.80
N GLY A 57 0.01 -27.55 7.65
CA GLY A 57 0.43 -26.35 6.95
C GLY A 57 -0.73 -25.56 6.36
N ALA A 58 -1.66 -26.27 5.72
CA ALA A 58 -2.88 -25.67 5.19
C ALA A 58 -3.81 -25.11 6.29
N LEU A 59 -3.92 -25.81 7.42
CA LEU A 59 -4.83 -25.45 8.51
C LEU A 59 -4.47 -24.13 9.21
N TYR A 60 -3.20 -23.90 9.56
CA TYR A 60 -2.83 -22.63 10.22
C TYR A 60 -2.98 -21.43 9.28
N ARG A 61 -2.72 -21.62 7.97
CA ARG A 61 -2.91 -20.58 6.95
C ARG A 61 -4.37 -20.18 6.81
N ARG A 62 -5.30 -21.14 6.82
CA ARG A 62 -6.75 -20.88 6.84
C ARG A 62 -7.17 -20.09 8.08
N VAL A 63 -6.70 -20.49 9.26
CA VAL A 63 -7.00 -19.78 10.52
C VAL A 63 -6.43 -18.37 10.51
N ALA A 64 -5.22 -18.17 9.95
CA ALA A 64 -4.63 -16.83 9.82
C ALA A 64 -5.44 -15.94 8.85
N ALA A 65 -5.87 -16.47 7.71
CA ALA A 65 -6.67 -15.74 6.75
C ALA A 65 -8.00 -15.26 7.34
N ASP A 66 -8.75 -16.15 8.01
CA ASP A 66 -10.03 -15.82 8.64
C ASP A 66 -9.86 -14.80 9.79
N LEU A 67 -8.84 -14.98 10.63
CA LEU A 67 -8.54 -14.02 11.70
C LEU A 67 -8.09 -12.66 11.13
N ARG A 68 -7.37 -12.63 10.02
CA ARG A 68 -7.01 -11.39 9.33
C ARG A 68 -8.26 -10.65 8.88
N GLU A 69 -9.18 -11.33 8.20
CA GLU A 69 -10.44 -10.76 7.75
C GLU A 69 -11.27 -10.22 8.91
N ALA A 70 -11.41 -10.98 10.00
CA ALA A 70 -12.12 -10.53 11.19
C ALA A 70 -11.45 -9.30 11.86
N ILE A 71 -10.12 -9.20 11.82
CA ILE A 71 -9.39 -8.04 12.32
C ILE A 71 -9.63 -6.82 11.43
N THR A 72 -9.48 -6.97 10.11
CA THR A 72 -9.58 -5.86 9.15
C THR A 72 -11.01 -5.33 9.02
N THR A 73 -12.02 -6.19 9.22
CA THR A 73 -13.45 -5.80 9.27
C THR A 73 -13.88 -5.21 10.62
N GLY A 74 -12.96 -5.10 11.59
CA GLY A 74 -13.23 -4.46 12.89
C GLY A 74 -14.01 -5.33 13.88
N ALA A 75 -14.11 -6.65 13.67
CA ALA A 75 -14.89 -7.55 14.52
C ALA A 75 -14.43 -7.61 16.00
N TYR A 76 -13.24 -7.11 16.31
CA TYR A 76 -12.67 -7.07 17.66
C TYR A 76 -12.68 -5.67 18.33
N GLY A 77 -13.27 -4.67 17.66
CA GLY A 77 -13.48 -3.31 18.18
C GLY A 77 -12.20 -2.50 18.45
N GLU A 78 -12.36 -1.23 18.85
CA GLU A 78 -11.23 -0.28 19.07
C GLU A 78 -10.29 -0.69 20.22
N ALA A 79 -10.83 -1.36 21.25
CA ALA A 79 -10.01 -1.94 22.32
C ALA A 79 -9.27 -3.22 21.88
N GLY A 80 -9.67 -3.79 20.74
CA GLY A 80 -8.91 -4.73 19.93
C GLY A 80 -8.39 -5.92 20.70
N ARG A 81 -9.23 -6.77 21.30
CA ARG A 81 -8.73 -7.92 22.08
C ARG A 81 -9.08 -9.22 21.38
N LEU A 82 -8.05 -9.99 21.04
CA LEU A 82 -8.24 -11.35 20.57
C LEU A 82 -8.61 -12.29 21.73
N PRO A 83 -9.49 -13.29 21.48
CA PRO A 83 -9.70 -14.38 22.41
C PRO A 83 -8.40 -15.11 22.75
N ALA A 84 -8.38 -15.80 23.89
CA ALA A 84 -7.25 -16.63 24.28
C ALA A 84 -7.03 -17.79 23.28
N GLU A 85 -5.80 -18.32 23.19
CA GLU A 85 -5.49 -19.43 22.27
C GLU A 85 -6.40 -20.63 22.40
N GLY A 86 -6.80 -20.96 23.64
CA GLY A 86 -7.74 -22.05 23.91
C GLY A 86 -9.10 -21.80 23.26
N ALA A 87 -9.65 -20.61 23.42
CA ALA A 87 -10.94 -20.24 22.83
C ALA A 87 -10.89 -20.19 21.30
N LEU A 88 -9.77 -19.73 20.73
CA LEU A 88 -9.56 -19.78 19.27
C LEU A 88 -9.42 -21.22 18.77
N ALA A 89 -8.71 -22.08 19.51
CA ALA A 89 -8.54 -23.49 19.17
C ALA A 89 -9.89 -24.23 19.15
N GLU A 90 -10.73 -23.96 20.15
CA GLU A 90 -12.12 -24.46 20.22
C GLU A 90 -12.96 -23.91 19.06
N ARG A 91 -12.93 -22.59 18.81
CA ARG A 91 -13.70 -21.95 17.73
C ARG A 91 -13.39 -22.54 16.37
N TYR A 92 -12.11 -22.78 16.07
CA TYR A 92 -11.67 -23.26 14.76
C TYR A 92 -11.59 -24.79 14.67
N GLY A 93 -11.83 -25.52 15.77
CA GLY A 93 -11.69 -26.97 15.82
C GLY A 93 -10.27 -27.46 15.52
N VAL A 94 -9.25 -26.71 15.95
CA VAL A 94 -7.83 -27.00 15.67
C VAL A 94 -7.00 -27.07 16.95
N SER A 95 -5.76 -27.59 16.85
CA SER A 95 -4.85 -27.60 17.98
C SER A 95 -4.42 -26.18 18.40
N ARG A 96 -4.06 -25.98 19.68
CA ARG A 96 -3.43 -24.73 20.16
C ARG A 96 -2.13 -24.41 19.41
N GLY A 97 -1.40 -25.42 18.94
CA GLY A 97 -0.19 -25.25 18.13
C GLY A 97 -0.50 -24.60 16.77
N THR A 98 -1.57 -25.03 16.11
CA THR A 98 -2.07 -24.45 14.86
C THR A 98 -2.50 -22.99 15.04
N VAL A 99 -3.20 -22.68 16.14
CA VAL A 99 -3.55 -21.29 16.50
C VAL A 99 -2.31 -20.44 16.75
N ARG A 100 -1.29 -20.96 17.46
CA ARG A 100 -0.03 -20.24 17.69
C ARG A 100 0.69 -19.92 16.39
N GLN A 101 0.71 -20.85 15.44
CA GLN A 101 1.28 -20.65 14.11
C GLN A 101 0.52 -19.58 13.33
N ALA A 102 -0.82 -19.66 13.30
CA ALA A 102 -1.66 -18.64 12.67
C ALA A 102 -1.42 -17.25 13.27
N LEU A 103 -1.38 -17.14 14.59
CA LEU A 103 -1.09 -15.88 15.28
C LEU A 103 0.36 -15.44 15.15
N ALA A 104 1.30 -16.32 14.78
CA ALA A 104 2.68 -15.96 14.47
C ALA A 104 2.75 -15.29 13.10
N VAL A 105 2.01 -15.80 12.11
CA VAL A 105 1.83 -15.14 10.81
C VAL A 105 1.25 -13.75 11.01
N LEU A 106 0.13 -13.63 11.73
CA LEU A 106 -0.50 -12.31 11.96
C LEU A 106 0.35 -11.34 12.78
N ARG A 107 1.29 -11.85 13.60
CA ARG A 107 2.29 -11.03 14.29
C ARG A 107 3.41 -10.58 13.35
N ALA A 108 3.83 -11.44 12.42
CA ALA A 108 4.78 -11.07 11.38
C ALA A 108 4.17 -9.99 10.46
N ASP A 109 2.88 -10.08 10.19
CA ASP A 109 2.13 -9.11 9.37
C ASP A 109 1.76 -7.83 10.12
N GLY A 110 2.10 -7.71 11.41
CA GLY A 110 1.80 -6.51 12.20
C GLY A 110 0.33 -6.30 12.58
N LEU A 111 -0.53 -7.30 12.42
CA LEU A 111 -1.96 -7.21 12.73
C LEU A 111 -2.27 -7.45 14.21
N VAL A 112 -1.37 -8.14 14.91
CA VAL A 112 -1.54 -8.53 16.32
C VAL A 112 -0.25 -8.28 17.09
N THR A 113 -0.34 -7.78 18.31
CA THR A 113 0.80 -7.66 19.24
C THR A 113 0.54 -8.35 20.58
N SER A 114 1.62 -8.66 21.31
CA SER A 114 1.57 -9.19 22.67
C SER A 114 2.52 -8.42 23.58
N ARG A 115 2.02 -7.93 24.73
CA ARG A 115 2.86 -7.50 25.86
C ARG A 115 3.08 -8.68 26.81
N ARG A 116 4.30 -8.87 27.33
CA ARG A 116 4.60 -9.89 28.35
C ARG A 116 3.64 -9.74 29.52
N GLY A 117 2.90 -10.80 29.84
CA GLY A 117 1.96 -10.85 30.96
C GLY A 117 0.56 -10.28 30.70
N THR A 118 0.23 -9.83 29.48
CA THR A 118 -1.10 -9.28 29.16
C THR A 118 -1.70 -9.88 27.89
N ARG A 119 -3.05 -9.85 27.79
CA ARG A 119 -3.84 -10.34 26.64
C ARG A 119 -3.39 -9.68 25.33
N ARG A 120 -3.53 -10.40 24.21
CA ARG A 120 -3.17 -9.94 22.86
C ARG A 120 -4.06 -8.77 22.41
N VAL A 121 -3.43 -7.79 21.77
CA VAL A 121 -4.09 -6.56 21.31
C VAL A 121 -3.99 -6.47 19.78
N VAL A 122 -5.10 -6.15 19.12
CA VAL A 122 -5.25 -5.83 17.70
C VAL A 122 -4.77 -4.39 17.52
N LEU A 123 -3.92 -4.17 16.52
CA LEU A 123 -3.36 -2.86 16.22
C LEU A 123 -4.35 -1.99 15.43
N GLY A 124 -5.55 -1.77 15.98
CA GLY A 124 -6.56 -0.80 15.53
C GLY A 124 -7.15 -1.00 14.12
N ASN A 125 -8.04 -0.07 13.73
CA ASN A 125 -8.74 -0.04 12.43
C ASN A 125 -7.88 0.59 11.30
N ALA A 126 -6.64 0.97 11.59
CA ALA A 126 -5.74 1.56 10.62
C ALA A 126 -5.20 0.45 9.70
N ARG A 127 -5.23 0.71 8.39
CA ARG A 127 -4.74 -0.24 7.38
C ARG A 127 -3.23 -0.39 7.50
N VAL A 128 -2.74 -1.61 7.76
CA VAL A 128 -1.31 -1.85 8.06
C VAL A 128 -0.52 -2.10 6.77
N GLN A 129 0.57 -1.37 6.57
CA GLN A 129 1.55 -1.58 5.50
C GLN A 129 2.87 -2.15 6.07
N SER A 130 3.42 -3.18 5.44
CA SER A 130 4.73 -3.77 5.79
C SER A 130 5.87 -3.05 5.09
N PHE A 131 6.99 -2.84 5.79
CA PHE A 131 8.24 -2.34 5.18
C PHE A 131 9.14 -3.42 4.58
N SER A 132 8.86 -4.69 4.87
CA SER A 132 9.69 -5.81 4.41
C SER A 132 9.42 -6.18 2.94
N GLU A 133 8.32 -5.68 2.38
CA GLU A 133 7.89 -5.96 1.01
C GLU A 133 7.81 -4.66 0.21
N LEU A 134 8.42 -4.66 -0.99
CA LEU A 134 8.38 -3.52 -1.90
C LEU A 134 7.04 -3.47 -2.66
N LEU A 135 5.96 -3.17 -1.95
CA LEU A 135 4.64 -3.02 -2.55
C LEU A 135 4.41 -1.56 -2.97
N SER A 136 3.86 -1.36 -4.17
CA SER A 136 3.29 -0.06 -4.51
C SER A 136 2.05 0.19 -3.65
N PHE A 137 1.71 1.46 -3.39
CA PHE A 137 0.47 1.82 -2.68
C PHE A 137 -0.76 1.12 -3.28
N THR A 138 -0.84 1.07 -4.62
CA THR A 138 -1.95 0.43 -5.34
C THR A 138 -2.02 -1.08 -5.06
N HIS A 139 -0.88 -1.76 -5.11
CA HIS A 139 -0.83 -3.19 -4.83
C HIS A 139 -1.17 -3.48 -3.35
N TRP A 140 -0.63 -2.66 -2.43
CA TRP A 140 -0.94 -2.74 -1.02
C TRP A 140 -2.44 -2.53 -0.76
N ALA A 141 -3.06 -1.49 -1.34
CA ALA A 141 -4.49 -1.23 -1.23
C ALA A 141 -5.34 -2.43 -1.67
N ARG A 142 -5.06 -2.95 -2.88
CA ARG A 142 -5.75 -4.13 -3.44
C ARG A 142 -5.59 -5.37 -2.56
N SER A 143 -4.41 -5.56 -1.95
CA SER A 143 -4.17 -6.70 -1.05
C SER A 143 -5.05 -6.71 0.21
N MET A 144 -5.61 -5.54 0.58
CA MET A 144 -6.54 -5.38 1.69
C MET A 144 -8.00 -5.27 1.23
N GLY A 145 -8.29 -5.46 -0.06
CA GLY A 145 -9.63 -5.31 -0.63
C GLY A 145 -10.10 -3.86 -0.78
N GLU A 146 -9.19 -2.89 -0.77
CA GLU A 146 -9.51 -1.49 -1.04
C GLU A 146 -9.38 -1.14 -2.52
N GLU A 147 -10.17 -0.17 -2.96
CA GLU A 147 -10.08 0.40 -4.31
C GLU A 147 -9.14 1.62 -4.32
N PRO A 148 -7.91 1.51 -4.84
CA PRO A 148 -6.99 2.65 -4.91
C PRO A 148 -7.37 3.62 -6.01
N GLY A 149 -7.37 4.92 -5.70
CA GLY A 149 -7.47 5.99 -6.69
C GLY A 149 -6.21 6.85 -6.77
N GLY A 150 -6.05 7.53 -7.89
CA GLY A 150 -4.95 8.45 -8.15
C GLY A 150 -5.38 9.61 -9.01
N GLN A 151 -5.09 10.83 -8.57
CA GLN A 151 -5.30 12.03 -9.35
C GLN A 151 -4.04 12.88 -9.33
N LEU A 152 -3.51 13.20 -10.52
CA LEU A 152 -2.42 14.15 -10.71
C LEU A 152 -2.94 15.57 -10.53
N GLU A 153 -2.36 16.27 -9.57
CA GLU A 153 -2.65 17.68 -9.26
C GLU A 153 -1.67 18.61 -9.98
N SER A 154 -0.39 18.22 -10.03
CA SER A 154 0.61 18.93 -10.83
C SER A 154 1.75 18.03 -11.27
N LEU A 155 2.34 18.40 -12.41
CA LEU A 155 3.61 17.86 -12.90
C LEU A 155 4.45 19.04 -13.37
N ILE A 156 5.66 19.17 -12.82
CA ILE A 156 6.59 20.24 -13.15
C ILE A 156 7.93 19.64 -13.54
N ARG A 157 8.53 20.14 -14.62
CA ARG A 157 9.93 19.88 -14.97
C ARG A 157 10.78 21.08 -14.57
N ARG A 158 11.86 20.86 -13.82
CA ARG A 158 12.74 21.92 -13.34
C ARG A 158 14.12 21.40 -12.92
N PRO A 159 15.12 22.28 -12.72
CA PRO A 159 16.44 21.86 -12.25
C PRO A 159 16.38 21.21 -10.86
N ALA A 160 17.12 20.12 -10.66
CA ALA A 160 17.23 19.42 -9.39
C ALA A 160 17.95 20.27 -8.34
N ASP A 161 17.42 20.29 -7.11
CA ASP A 161 18.12 20.92 -6.00
C ASP A 161 19.29 20.04 -5.51
N ALA A 162 20.03 20.50 -4.49
CA ALA A 162 21.19 19.75 -3.98
C ALA A 162 20.80 18.39 -3.37
N ALA A 163 19.71 18.33 -2.61
CA ALA A 163 19.26 17.10 -1.96
C ALA A 163 18.76 16.10 -3.02
N GLU A 164 18.05 16.58 -4.03
CA GLU A 164 17.54 15.73 -5.11
C GLU A 164 18.66 15.16 -5.97
N ARG A 165 19.69 15.97 -6.28
CA ARG A 165 20.87 15.48 -6.98
C ARG A 165 21.59 14.41 -6.19
N GLU A 166 21.70 14.58 -4.87
CA GLU A 166 22.28 13.56 -4.00
C GLU A 166 21.43 12.28 -3.98
N GLN A 167 20.12 12.40 -3.74
CA GLN A 167 19.22 11.24 -3.62
C GLN A 167 19.07 10.47 -4.93
N LEU A 168 18.97 11.17 -6.06
CA LEU A 168 18.80 10.59 -7.38
C LEU A 168 20.12 10.36 -8.13
N ARG A 169 21.27 10.66 -7.50
CA ARG A 169 22.62 10.53 -8.07
C ARG A 169 22.73 11.24 -9.44
N LEU A 170 22.31 12.50 -9.47
CA LEU A 170 22.28 13.33 -10.68
C LEU A 170 23.41 14.34 -10.72
N ASP A 171 23.85 14.66 -11.93
CA ASP A 171 24.83 15.70 -12.18
C ASP A 171 24.30 17.11 -11.84
N PRO A 172 25.18 18.07 -11.53
CA PRO A 172 24.81 19.48 -11.43
C PRO A 172 24.05 19.97 -12.67
N GLY A 173 22.92 20.65 -12.46
CA GLY A 173 22.09 21.19 -13.54
C GLY A 173 21.15 20.17 -14.20
N ALA A 174 21.14 18.90 -13.76
CA ALA A 174 20.16 17.93 -14.23
C ALA A 174 18.72 18.39 -13.91
N GLU A 175 17.82 18.22 -14.88
CA GLU A 175 16.39 18.44 -14.69
C GLU A 175 15.76 17.24 -13.98
N VAL A 176 14.67 17.46 -13.25
CA VAL A 176 13.81 16.41 -12.68
C VAL A 176 12.35 16.69 -12.98
N TYR A 177 11.54 15.64 -12.89
CA TYR A 177 10.09 15.71 -13.02
C TYR A 177 9.49 15.53 -11.63
N VAL A 178 8.74 16.52 -11.16
CA VAL A 178 8.10 16.51 -9.84
C VAL A 178 6.60 16.36 -10.03
N THR A 179 6.03 15.32 -9.45
CA THR A 179 4.58 15.09 -9.47
C THR A 179 4.00 15.26 -8.09
N LEU A 180 2.84 15.93 -8.00
CA LEU A 180 1.98 15.93 -6.82
C LEU A 180 0.69 15.19 -7.17
N ARG A 181 0.37 14.15 -6.40
CA ARG A 181 -0.83 13.32 -6.62
C ARG A 181 -1.65 13.20 -5.36
N LEU A 182 -2.97 13.32 -5.48
CA LEU A 182 -3.89 12.92 -4.44
C LEU A 182 -4.21 11.43 -4.60
N ARG A 183 -4.08 10.69 -3.49
CA ARG A 183 -4.25 9.25 -3.44
C ARG A 183 -5.44 8.94 -2.55
N THR A 184 -6.30 8.05 -3.01
CA THR A 184 -7.53 7.69 -2.32
C THR A 184 -7.61 6.19 -2.08
N LEU A 185 -8.36 5.81 -1.04
CA LEU A 185 -8.86 4.44 -0.84
C LEU A 185 -10.37 4.51 -0.82
N SER A 186 -11.02 3.78 -1.72
CA SER A 186 -12.48 3.74 -1.87
C SER A 186 -13.09 5.16 -1.95
N GLY A 187 -12.43 6.03 -2.73
CA GLY A 187 -12.83 7.43 -2.92
C GLY A 187 -12.46 8.40 -1.79
N THR A 188 -11.99 7.90 -0.63
CA THR A 188 -11.60 8.75 0.49
C THR A 188 -10.13 9.20 0.36
N PRO A 189 -9.81 10.50 0.44
CA PRO A 189 -8.43 10.99 0.49
C PRO A 189 -7.65 10.35 1.63
N VAL A 190 -6.46 9.81 1.33
CA VAL A 190 -5.58 9.20 2.34
C VAL A 190 -4.18 9.77 2.35
N MET A 191 -3.68 10.17 1.19
CA MET A 191 -2.28 10.53 1.00
C MET A 191 -2.13 11.58 -0.09
N VAL A 192 -1.20 12.51 0.14
CA VAL A 192 -0.59 13.31 -0.93
C VAL A 192 0.79 12.74 -1.22
N GLU A 193 0.96 12.27 -2.43
CA GLU A 193 2.18 11.66 -2.94
C GLU A 193 2.98 12.73 -3.69
N ARG A 194 4.24 12.92 -3.31
CA ARG A 194 5.16 13.84 -3.98
C ARG A 194 6.35 13.06 -4.46
N THR A 195 6.42 12.79 -5.76
CA THR A 195 7.47 11.97 -6.34
C THR A 195 8.32 12.76 -7.29
N ILE A 196 9.63 12.62 -7.15
CA ILE A 196 10.63 13.24 -7.98
C ILE A 196 11.28 12.14 -8.81
N TYR A 197 11.18 12.29 -10.12
CA TYR A 197 11.69 11.33 -11.09
C TYR A 197 12.92 11.92 -11.83
N PRO A 198 13.99 11.14 -11.99
CA PRO A 198 15.10 11.49 -12.86
C PRO A 198 14.65 11.51 -14.33
N PRO A 199 15.36 12.19 -15.25
CA PRO A 199 14.89 12.40 -16.62
C PRO A 199 14.44 11.14 -17.36
N HIS A 200 15.20 10.05 -17.23
CA HIS A 200 14.92 8.80 -17.94
C HIS A 200 13.59 8.13 -17.53
N VAL A 201 13.10 8.39 -16.32
CA VAL A 201 11.79 7.92 -15.83
C VAL A 201 10.73 9.01 -16.02
N GLY A 202 11.09 10.26 -15.72
CA GLY A 202 10.17 11.39 -15.76
C GLY A 202 9.55 11.65 -17.14
N VAL A 203 10.27 11.36 -18.23
CA VAL A 203 9.72 11.42 -19.61
C VAL A 203 8.60 10.41 -19.87
N LEU A 204 8.59 9.29 -19.16
CA LEU A 204 7.52 8.29 -19.23
C LEU A 204 6.33 8.76 -18.38
N VAL A 205 6.61 9.22 -17.15
CA VAL A 205 5.60 9.76 -16.23
C VAL A 205 4.84 10.93 -16.84
N ALA A 206 5.54 11.81 -17.58
CA ALA A 206 4.93 12.97 -18.24
C ALA A 206 3.90 12.62 -19.34
N LYS A 207 3.86 11.36 -19.79
CA LYS A 207 2.91 10.89 -20.80
C LYS A 207 1.68 10.21 -20.19
N LEU A 208 1.66 10.02 -18.88
CA LEU A 208 0.57 9.30 -18.22
C LEU A 208 -0.72 10.14 -18.17
N PRO A 209 -1.88 9.49 -18.27
CA PRO A 209 -3.16 10.13 -17.96
C PRO A 209 -3.15 10.69 -16.53
N PRO A 210 -3.75 11.88 -16.28
CA PRO A 210 -3.79 12.48 -14.94
C PRO A 210 -4.47 11.60 -13.89
N ASP A 211 -5.45 10.79 -14.29
CA ASP A 211 -6.24 9.90 -13.44
C ASP A 211 -5.69 8.46 -13.38
N VAL A 212 -4.47 8.24 -13.89
CA VAL A 212 -3.83 6.92 -13.83
C VAL A 212 -3.74 6.44 -12.38
N VAL A 213 -4.19 5.21 -12.14
CA VAL A 213 -4.26 4.65 -10.78
C VAL A 213 -2.88 4.42 -10.19
N SER A 214 -1.90 3.98 -10.97
CA SER A 214 -0.57 3.60 -10.46
C SER A 214 0.53 4.00 -11.43
N HIS A 215 1.41 4.92 -11.01
CA HIS A 215 2.64 5.19 -11.76
C HIS A 215 3.54 3.95 -11.78
N THR A 216 3.70 3.27 -10.64
CA THR A 216 4.59 2.10 -10.53
C THR A 216 4.18 0.96 -11.46
N GLU A 217 2.89 0.64 -11.56
CA GLU A 217 2.42 -0.44 -12.46
C GLU A 217 2.71 -0.08 -13.92
N HIS A 218 2.37 1.14 -14.33
CA HIS A 218 2.60 1.58 -15.70
C HIS A 218 4.09 1.68 -16.06
N LEU A 219 4.92 2.15 -15.12
CA LEU A 219 6.36 2.20 -15.31
C LEU A 219 6.96 0.78 -15.45
N ARG A 220 6.44 -0.22 -14.72
CA ARG A 220 6.85 -1.62 -14.88
C ARG A 220 6.46 -2.20 -16.24
N GLU A 221 5.27 -1.87 -16.74
CA GLU A 221 4.84 -2.23 -18.11
C GLU A 221 5.78 -1.65 -19.17
N HIS A 222 6.41 -0.51 -18.88
CA HIS A 222 7.41 0.14 -19.73
C HIS A 222 8.86 -0.27 -19.41
N GLY A 223 9.05 -1.36 -18.68
CA GLY A 223 10.38 -1.95 -18.41
C GLY A 223 11.17 -1.28 -17.28
N ILE A 224 10.59 -0.34 -16.54
CA ILE A 224 11.24 0.22 -15.35
C ILE A 224 11.04 -0.74 -14.17
N LEU A 225 12.14 -1.30 -13.67
CA LEU A 225 12.14 -2.23 -12.56
C LEU A 225 12.40 -1.50 -11.24
N PHE A 226 11.68 -1.90 -10.20
CA PHE A 226 11.81 -1.39 -8.83
C PHE A 226 12.28 -2.57 -7.98
N THR A 227 13.47 -2.47 -7.39
CA THR A 227 14.13 -3.62 -6.74
C THR A 227 14.42 -3.36 -5.28
N ASP A 228 15.09 -2.25 -4.97
CA ASP A 228 15.47 -1.89 -3.61
C ASP A 228 14.89 -0.53 -3.25
N ALA A 229 14.51 -0.34 -1.98
CA ALA A 229 14.16 0.98 -1.48
C ALA A 229 14.64 1.23 -0.04
N ASP A 230 15.06 2.46 0.19
CA ASP A 230 15.33 3.00 1.52
C ASP A 230 14.14 3.84 1.97
N HIS A 231 13.67 3.57 3.18
CA HIS A 231 12.51 4.24 3.79
C HIS A 231 12.94 5.05 5.01
N THR A 232 12.51 6.30 5.11
CA THR A 232 12.66 7.15 6.29
C THR A 232 11.33 7.73 6.68
N ILE A 233 10.96 7.63 7.96
CA ILE A 233 9.64 8.03 8.43
C ILE A 233 9.80 9.10 9.50
N ASP A 234 9.00 10.15 9.39
CA ASP A 234 8.87 11.19 10.41
C ASP A 234 7.44 11.78 10.41
N VAL A 235 7.22 12.80 11.22
CA VAL A 235 5.95 13.53 11.30
C VAL A 235 6.18 14.96 10.85
N VAL A 236 5.28 15.46 10.01
CA VAL A 236 5.28 16.86 9.55
C VAL A 236 3.93 17.50 9.75
N ALA A 237 3.92 18.83 9.85
CA ALA A 237 2.68 19.60 9.89
C ALA A 237 2.14 19.82 8.46
N ALA A 238 0.84 19.63 8.26
CA ALA A 238 0.17 19.89 6.98
C ALA A 238 0.35 21.35 6.57
N ASN A 239 0.96 21.58 5.40
CA ASN A 239 1.01 22.92 4.80
C ASN A 239 -0.36 23.28 4.18
N GLY A 240 -0.49 24.46 3.57
CA GLY A 240 -1.77 24.90 2.99
C GLY A 240 -2.24 24.04 1.81
N GLU A 241 -1.33 23.54 0.98
CA GLU A 241 -1.63 22.69 -0.17
C GLU A 241 -2.07 21.29 0.27
N ASP A 242 -1.32 20.67 1.18
CA ASP A 242 -1.65 19.38 1.80
C ASP A 242 -3.00 19.42 2.48
N ALA A 243 -3.23 20.46 3.31
CA ALA A 243 -4.47 20.60 4.07
C ALA A 243 -5.69 20.71 3.16
N LYS A 244 -5.56 21.44 2.04
CA LYS A 244 -6.63 21.57 1.04
C LYS A 244 -6.91 20.23 0.34
N LEU A 245 -5.86 19.55 -0.13
CA LEU A 245 -6.00 18.27 -0.84
C LEU A 245 -6.53 17.15 0.04
N LEU A 246 -6.09 17.10 1.29
CA LEU A 246 -6.48 16.08 2.26
C LEU A 246 -7.76 16.42 3.04
N GLY A 247 -8.33 17.62 2.86
CA GLY A 247 -9.51 18.05 3.60
C GLY A 247 -9.29 18.14 5.11
N CYS A 248 -8.08 18.50 5.56
CA CYS A 248 -7.72 18.61 6.97
C CYS A 248 -7.36 20.06 7.36
N ARG A 249 -7.11 20.30 8.66
CA ARG A 249 -6.68 21.62 9.13
C ARG A 249 -5.21 21.84 8.79
N ARG A 250 -4.83 23.05 8.35
CA ARG A 250 -3.43 23.45 8.27
C ARG A 250 -2.76 23.26 9.64
N GLY A 251 -1.57 22.66 9.65
CA GLY A 251 -0.86 22.31 10.87
C GLY A 251 -1.23 20.95 11.46
N ALA A 252 -2.24 20.24 10.92
CA ALA A 252 -2.55 18.87 11.36
C ALA A 252 -1.32 17.97 11.17
N PRO A 253 -1.04 17.04 12.09
CA PRO A 253 0.08 16.12 11.94
C PRO A 253 -0.19 15.18 10.76
N LEU A 254 0.80 15.00 9.90
CA LEU A 254 0.81 14.02 8.82
C LEU A 254 1.99 13.08 9.05
N LEU A 255 1.77 11.79 8.88
CA LEU A 255 2.86 10.83 8.82
C LEU A 255 3.54 10.98 7.46
N ARG A 256 4.84 11.24 7.44
CA ARG A 256 5.61 11.36 6.20
C ARG A 256 6.53 10.18 6.03
N GLU A 257 6.39 9.50 4.91
CA GLU A 257 7.35 8.52 4.40
C GLU A 257 8.20 9.18 3.32
N ARG A 258 9.51 9.06 3.45
CA ARG A 258 10.47 9.38 2.39
C ARG A 258 11.03 8.09 1.86
N ARG A 259 10.87 7.85 0.57
CA ARG A 259 11.30 6.60 -0.07
C ARG A 259 12.19 6.90 -1.25
N ARG A 260 13.38 6.28 -1.28
CA ARG A 260 14.24 6.26 -2.46
C ARG A 260 14.23 4.86 -3.04
N THR A 261 13.87 4.72 -4.31
CA THR A 261 13.81 3.42 -4.98
C THR A 261 14.85 3.32 -6.08
N THR A 262 15.48 2.15 -6.21
CA THR A 262 16.46 1.86 -7.25
C THR A 262 16.08 0.63 -8.07
N ASP A 263 16.61 0.56 -9.29
CA ASP A 263 16.53 -0.61 -10.16
C ASP A 263 17.54 -1.71 -9.75
N PRO A 264 17.58 -2.88 -10.41
CA PRO A 264 18.52 -3.96 -10.08
C PRO A 264 20.01 -3.60 -10.20
N THR A 265 20.34 -2.50 -10.88
CA THR A 265 21.72 -1.99 -11.02
C THR A 265 22.06 -0.98 -9.92
N GLY A 266 21.12 -0.69 -9.02
CA GLY A 266 21.25 0.32 -7.98
C GLY A 266 21.10 1.76 -8.51
N ARG A 267 20.60 1.96 -9.74
CA ARG A 267 20.32 3.29 -10.29
C ARG A 267 19.01 3.83 -9.71
N PRO A 268 18.97 5.06 -9.18
CA PRO A 268 17.73 5.66 -8.67
C PRO A 268 16.65 5.79 -9.76
N VAL A 269 15.45 5.32 -9.42
CA VAL A 269 14.24 5.38 -10.26
C VAL A 269 13.32 6.49 -9.81
N GLU A 270 13.21 6.69 -8.49
CA GLU A 270 12.38 7.75 -7.91
C GLU A 270 12.83 8.10 -6.49
N TRP A 271 12.46 9.30 -6.06
CA TRP A 271 12.52 9.73 -4.67
C TRP A 271 11.20 10.39 -4.29
N SER A 272 10.47 9.82 -3.32
CA SER A 272 9.15 10.29 -2.90
C SER A 272 9.15 10.85 -1.48
N GLN A 273 8.16 11.73 -1.22
CA GLN A 273 7.82 12.27 0.09
C GLN A 273 6.30 12.21 0.30
N ASP A 274 5.84 11.05 0.75
CA ASP A 274 4.44 10.69 0.81
C ASP A 274 3.89 11.04 2.19
N ARG A 275 2.78 11.79 2.22
CA ARG A 275 2.21 12.32 3.48
C ARG A 275 0.80 11.78 3.67
N TYR A 276 0.62 11.03 4.74
CA TYR A 276 -0.60 10.32 5.07
C TYR A 276 -1.40 11.05 6.14
N LEU A 277 -2.73 11.03 6.00
CA LEU A 277 -3.63 11.42 7.07
C LEU A 277 -3.54 10.44 8.25
N PRO A 278 -3.53 10.95 9.51
CA PRO A 278 -3.56 10.10 10.69
C PRO A 278 -4.75 9.12 10.68
N GLY A 279 -4.50 7.87 11.07
CA GLY A 279 -5.54 6.85 11.20
C GLY A 279 -5.99 6.20 9.89
N MET A 280 -5.59 6.73 8.73
CA MET A 280 -5.94 6.13 7.43
C MET A 280 -5.03 4.93 7.09
N VAL A 281 -3.75 5.07 7.41
CA VAL A 281 -2.69 4.08 7.17
C VAL A 281 -1.82 3.99 8.43
N ALA A 282 -1.47 2.77 8.82
CA ALA A 282 -0.45 2.47 9.81
C ALA A 282 0.66 1.67 9.13
N PHE A 283 1.89 1.80 9.61
CA PHE A 283 2.99 1.01 9.12
C PHE A 283 3.54 0.09 10.21
N SER A 284 3.98 -1.11 9.82
CA SER A 284 4.52 -2.12 10.72
C SER A 284 5.92 -2.55 10.30
N VAL A 285 6.83 -2.59 11.27
CA VAL A 285 8.18 -3.16 11.14
C VAL A 285 8.24 -4.43 12.00
N HIS A 286 8.52 -5.57 11.39
CA HIS A 286 8.82 -6.81 12.12
C HIS A 286 10.31 -7.13 12.06
N ASN A 287 10.99 -7.01 13.20
CA ASN A 287 12.40 -7.35 13.33
C ASN A 287 12.58 -8.59 14.21
N SER A 288 13.37 -9.56 13.74
CA SER A 288 13.69 -10.77 14.50
C SER A 288 15.21 -11.02 14.48
N LEU A 289 15.77 -11.50 15.60
CA LEU A 289 17.19 -11.85 15.69
C LEU A 289 17.56 -13.04 14.79
N ALA A 290 16.60 -13.86 14.37
CA ALA A 290 16.83 -14.95 13.40
C ALA A 290 17.06 -14.43 11.96
N THR A 291 16.77 -13.15 11.71
CA THR A 291 16.91 -12.48 10.42
C THR A 291 17.97 -11.38 10.44
N SER A 292 18.86 -11.37 11.44
CA SER A 292 19.97 -10.42 11.46
C SER A 292 21.15 -10.95 10.65
N ALA A 293 21.74 -10.12 9.78
CA ALA A 293 23.03 -10.41 9.16
C ALA A 293 24.15 -10.59 10.21
N LEU A 294 23.95 -10.13 11.44
CA LEU A 294 24.90 -10.19 12.55
C LEU A 294 24.89 -11.53 13.32
N SER A 295 23.89 -12.39 13.14
CA SER A 295 23.84 -13.71 13.81
C SER A 295 24.66 -14.81 13.14
N ARG A 296 25.37 -14.52 12.03
CA ARG A 296 26.14 -15.53 11.27
C ARG A 296 27.63 -15.68 11.64
N HIS A 297 28.13 -15.05 12.70
CA HIS A 297 29.56 -15.18 13.09
C HIS A 297 29.77 -15.41 14.60
N ALA A 298 29.05 -16.36 15.18
CA ALA A 298 29.42 -16.89 16.49
C ALA A 298 29.32 -18.40 16.50
N ARG A 299 30.21 -19.06 15.75
CA ARG A 299 30.71 -20.43 15.99
C ARG A 299 31.79 -20.76 14.97
N GLU A 300 33.03 -20.50 15.35
CA GLU A 300 34.18 -21.36 15.06
C GLU A 300 35.33 -20.91 15.99
N SER A 301 35.40 -21.58 17.13
CA SER A 301 36.55 -21.59 18.04
C SER A 301 36.50 -22.94 18.75
N ASP A 302 37.17 -23.93 18.18
CA ASP A 302 37.92 -25.00 18.85
C ASP A 302 38.68 -25.82 17.81
#